data_AF-A0A0F2RM02-F1
#
_entry.id   AF-A0A0F2RM02-F1
#
_cell.length_a   1.000
_cell.length_b   1.000
_cell.length_c   1.000
_cell.angle_alpha   90.00
_cell.angle_beta   90.00
_cell.angle_gamma   90.00
#
_symmetry.space_group_name_H-M   'P 1'
#
loop_
_entity.id
_entity.type
_entity.pdbx_description
1 polymer ?
#
loop_
_entity_poly.entity_id
_entity_poly.type
_entity_poly.pdbx_seq_one_letter_code
_entity_poly.pdbx_strand_id
1 'polypeptide(L)'
;MSRIDADRLERAITKVARLIDRAGDDFWPILERLEAERDDLVSRQARLARYLSEGRGTRKPDARHWTHIGKQSDWQEGRDWR
;
A
#
# COMPACT_ATOMS: atom_id res chain seq x y z
N MET A 1 21.77 1.12 -6.76
CA MET A 1 20.81 1.99 -7.48
C MET A 1 20.00 2.76 -6.44
N SER A 2 20.12 4.09 -6.40
CA SER A 2 19.38 4.93 -5.45
C SER A 2 17.89 4.88 -5.82
N ARG A 3 17.05 4.35 -4.93
CA ARG A 3 15.60 4.27 -5.12
C ARG A 3 15.07 5.70 -5.04
N ILE A 4 14.76 6.30 -6.19
CA ILE A 4 14.01 7.55 -6.20
C ILE A 4 12.60 7.20 -5.68
N ASP A 5 12.22 7.82 -4.56
CA ASP A 5 10.88 7.72 -3.98
C ASP A 5 10.05 8.96 -4.35
N ALA A 6 8.73 8.86 -4.18
CA ALA A 6 7.79 9.93 -4.53
C ALA A 6 8.15 11.23 -3.79
N ASP A 7 8.51 11.14 -2.52
CA ASP A 7 8.89 12.28 -1.68
C ASP A 7 10.07 13.07 -2.25
N ARG A 8 11.06 12.38 -2.82
CA ARG A 8 12.20 13.05 -3.45
C ARG A 8 11.79 13.77 -4.74
N LEU A 9 10.89 13.19 -5.53
CA LEU A 9 10.35 13.84 -6.73
C LEU A 9 9.51 15.07 -6.34
N GLU A 10 8.66 14.98 -5.32
CA GLU A 10 7.86 16.11 -4.83
C GLU A 10 8.74 17.27 -4.32
N ARG A 11 9.83 16.96 -3.61
CA ARG A 11 10.81 17.96 -3.18
C ARG A 11 11.52 18.62 -4.38
N ALA A 12 11.79 17.86 -5.45
CA ALA A 12 12.39 18.39 -6.67
C ALA A 12 11.41 19.31 -7.42
N ILE A 13 10.17 18.88 -7.60
CA ILE A 13 9.07 19.67 -8.19
C ILE A 13 8.94 21.01 -7.45
N THR A 14 8.87 20.97 -6.12
CA THR A 14 8.78 22.19 -5.29
C THR A 14 9.94 23.16 -5.52
N LYS A 15 11.17 22.64 -5.69
CA LYS A 15 12.34 23.48 -5.96
C LYS A 15 12.27 24.10 -7.35
N VAL A 16 11.85 23.34 -8.36
CA VAL A 16 11.73 23.82 -9.74
C VAL A 16 10.62 24.87 -9.86
N ALA A 17 9.48 24.66 -9.20
CA ALA A 17 8.42 25.67 -9.13
C ALA A 17 8.92 27.02 -8.57
N ARG A 18 9.75 26.99 -7.52
CA ARG A 18 10.40 28.20 -6.98
C ARG A 18 11.43 28.82 -7.93
N LEU A 19 12.03 28.03 -8.83
CA LEU A 19 12.91 28.57 -9.87
C LEU A 19 12.10 29.25 -10.98
N ILE A 20 10.98 28.65 -11.41
CA ILE A 20 10.05 29.27 -12.36
C ILE A 20 9.57 30.63 -11.83
N ASP A 21 9.11 30.66 -10.57
CA ASP A 21 8.66 31.89 -9.91
C ASP A 21 9.72 33.01 -9.89
N ARG A 22 11.01 32.65 -9.82
CA ARG A 22 12.12 33.62 -9.68
C ARG A 22 12.81 33.98 -10.97
N ALA A 23 12.91 33.04 -11.90
CA ALA A 23 13.77 33.11 -13.07
C ALA A 23 13.01 32.93 -14.39
N GLY A 24 11.69 32.70 -14.34
CA GLY A 24 10.82 32.66 -15.50
C GLY A 24 10.72 31.29 -16.15
N ASP A 25 10.20 31.30 -17.38
CA ASP A 25 9.58 30.14 -18.00
C ASP A 25 10.56 29.05 -18.50
N ASP A 26 11.87 29.29 -18.47
CA ASP A 26 12.89 28.35 -18.96
C ASP A 26 12.87 26.99 -18.22
N PHE A 27 12.30 26.95 -17.01
CA PHE A 27 12.27 25.75 -16.17
C PHE A 27 11.00 24.91 -16.32
N TRP A 28 9.99 25.37 -17.08
CA TRP A 28 8.75 24.62 -17.31
C TRP A 28 8.97 23.20 -17.83
N PRO A 29 9.84 22.96 -18.84
CA PRO A 29 10.05 21.60 -19.34
C PRO A 29 10.60 20.64 -18.28
N ILE A 30 11.33 21.16 -17.29
CA ILE A 30 11.86 20.35 -16.18
C ILE A 30 10.75 20.04 -15.19
N LEU A 31 9.86 21.00 -14.89
CA LEU A 31 8.72 20.79 -14.01
C LEU A 31 7.80 19.70 -14.57
N GLU A 32 7.41 19.83 -15.84
CA GLU A 32 6.51 18.89 -16.53
C GLU A 32 7.07 17.46 -16.53
N ARG A 33 8.38 17.32 -16.78
CA ARG A 33 9.04 16.01 -16.74
C ARG A 33 8.98 15.38 -15.34
N LEU A 34 9.27 16.18 -14.30
CA LEU A 34 9.25 15.68 -12.92
C LEU A 34 7.85 15.28 -12.46
N GLU A 35 6.82 16.04 -12.87
CA GLU A 35 5.42 15.68 -12.61
C GLU A 35 5.05 14.36 -13.30
N ALA A 36 5.41 14.19 -14.57
CA ALA A 36 5.18 12.93 -15.29
C ALA A 36 5.89 11.73 -14.65
N GLU A 37 7.15 11.91 -14.22
CA GLU A 37 7.91 10.87 -13.51
C GLU A 37 7.24 10.49 -12.17
N ARG A 38 6.75 11.47 -11.42
CA ARG A 38 6.04 11.27 -10.15
C ARG A 38 4.73 10.52 -10.37
N ASP A 39 3.97 10.89 -11.41
CA ASP A 39 2.70 10.27 -11.75
C ASP A 39 2.86 8.81 -12.17
N ASP A 40 3.86 8.48 -13.00
CA ASP A 40 4.14 7.10 -13.38
C ASP A 40 4.51 6.24 -12.17
N LEU A 41 5.36 6.78 -11.28
CA LEU A 41 5.77 6.10 -10.07
C LEU A 41 4.58 5.81 -9.15
N VAL A 42 3.71 6.78 -8.90
CA VAL A 42 2.50 6.61 -8.08
C VAL A 42 1.53 5.63 -8.75
N SER A 43 1.31 5.75 -10.05
CA SER A 43 0.48 4.83 -10.83
C SER A 43 0.97 3.38 -10.76
N ARG A 44 2.29 3.16 -10.88
CA ARG A 44 2.91 1.84 -10.75
C ARG A 44 2.73 1.28 -9.35
N GLN A 45 2.94 2.09 -8.31
CA GLN A 45 2.75 1.66 -6.92
C GLN A 45 1.29 1.30 -6.62
N ALA A 46 0.33 2.11 -7.09
CA ALA A 46 -1.10 1.85 -6.92
C ALA A 46 -1.53 0.55 -7.61
N ARG A 47 -1.09 0.32 -8.86
CA ARG A 47 -1.35 -0.94 -9.59
C ARG A 47 -0.79 -2.14 -8.86
N LEU A 48 0.46 -2.04 -8.38
CA LEU A 48 1.09 -3.11 -7.62
C LEU A 48 0.33 -3.40 -6.31
N ALA A 49 -0.05 -2.35 -5.57
CA ALA A 49 -0.81 -2.49 -4.34
C ALA A 49 -2.16 -3.18 -4.56
N ARG A 50 -2.87 -2.85 -5.65
CA ARG A 50 -4.13 -3.49 -6.04
C ARG A 50 -3.97 -4.99 -6.26
N TYR A 51 -3.00 -5.42 -7.07
CA TYR A 51 -2.81 -6.86 -7.33
C TYR A 51 -2.32 -7.62 -6.08
N LEU A 52 -1.53 -6.98 -5.22
CA LEU A 52 -1.06 -7.58 -3.96
C LEU A 52 -2.15 -7.64 -2.88
N SER A 53 -3.18 -6.78 -2.93
CA SER A 53 -4.34 -6.88 -2.03
C SER A 53 -5.31 -7.95 -2.52
N GLU A 54 -5.57 -8.02 -3.82
CA GLU A 54 -6.42 -9.06 -4.45
C GLU A 54 -5.85 -10.47 -4.26
N GLY A 55 -4.54 -10.66 -4.40
CA GLY A 55 -3.89 -11.95 -4.16
C GLY A 55 -3.89 -12.43 -2.70
N ARG A 56 -4.15 -11.53 -1.73
CA ARG A 56 -4.22 -11.86 -0.29
C ARG A 56 -5.63 -12.19 0.19
N GLY A 57 -6.67 -11.83 -0.57
CA GLY A 57 -8.08 -12.11 -0.22
C GLY A 57 -8.61 -13.46 -0.71
N THR A 58 -7.90 -14.18 -1.58
CA THR A 58 -8.38 -15.43 -2.19
C THR A 58 -7.88 -16.71 -1.53
N ARG A 59 -6.98 -16.62 -0.53
CA ARG A 59 -6.81 -17.72 0.42
C ARG A 59 -8.00 -17.72 1.37
N LYS A 60 -9.14 -18.22 0.89
CA LYS A 60 -10.14 -18.83 1.76
C LYS A 60 -9.37 -19.88 2.55
N PRO A 61 -9.24 -19.80 3.89
CA PRO A 61 -8.66 -20.90 4.64
C PRO A 61 -9.48 -22.12 4.28
N ASP A 62 -8.83 -23.11 3.68
CA ASP A 62 -9.47 -24.37 3.37
C ASP A 62 -10.02 -24.92 4.68
N ALA A 63 -11.35 -24.90 4.82
CA ALA A 63 -12.07 -25.40 5.98
C ALA A 63 -11.91 -26.93 6.15
N ARG A 64 -11.07 -27.60 5.36
CA ARG A 64 -10.75 -29.03 5.48
C ARG A 64 -9.54 -29.32 6.37
N HIS A 65 -8.92 -28.33 7.00
CA HIS A 65 -7.83 -28.56 7.96
C HIS A 65 -8.18 -28.19 9.41
N TRP A 66 -9.37 -28.60 9.87
CA TRP A 66 -9.69 -28.74 11.29
C TRP A 66 -10.21 -30.17 11.55
N THR A 67 -9.29 -31.13 11.48
CA THR A 67 -9.50 -32.44 12.10
C THR A 67 -8.30 -32.72 13.00
N HIS A 68 -8.62 -33.12 14.23
CA HIS A 68 -7.74 -33.37 15.39
C HIS A 68 -7.19 -32.15 16.15
N ILE A 69 -8.09 -31.42 16.80
CA ILE A 69 -7.86 -31.13 18.22
C ILE A 69 -8.82 -32.03 19.00
N GLY A 70 -8.23 -32.85 19.85
CA GLY A 70 -8.88 -33.94 20.58
C GLY A 70 -10.00 -33.49 21.50
N LYS A 71 -10.85 -34.47 21.78
CA LYS A 71 -11.94 -34.50 22.75
C LYS A 71 -11.50 -34.17 24.18
N GLN A 72 -12.53 -33.98 25.03
CA GLN A 72 -12.57 -34.00 26.52
C GLN A 72 -12.14 -32.68 27.17
N SER A 73 -12.86 -32.04 28.09
CA SER A 73 -14.08 -32.29 28.89
C SER A 73 -14.63 -30.88 29.21
N ASP A 74 -15.82 -30.59 29.71
CA ASP A 74 -16.61 -31.25 30.72
C ASP A 74 -17.96 -30.49 30.71
N TRP A 75 -19.07 -31.19 30.50
CA TRP A 75 -20.38 -30.62 30.80
C TRP A 75 -20.59 -30.79 32.30
N GLN A 76 -20.43 -29.72 33.08
CA GLN A 76 -21.10 -29.62 34.37
C GLN A 76 -22.21 -28.58 34.30
N GLU A 77 -23.35 -29.08 33.88
CA GLU A 77 -24.67 -28.50 34.11
C GLU A 77 -24.94 -28.50 35.63
N GLY A 78 -24.61 -27.38 36.27
CA GLY A 78 -25.01 -27.11 37.65
C GLY A 78 -26.46 -26.62 37.71
N ARG A 79 -27.41 -27.55 37.60
CA ARG A 79 -28.75 -27.39 38.16
C ARG A 79 -28.95 -28.47 39.21
N ASP A 80 -28.92 -28.10 40.49
CA ASP A 80 -29.95 -28.62 41.38
C ASP A 80 -30.26 -27.65 42.52
N TRP A 81 -31.56 -27.61 42.82
CA TRP A 81 -32.26 -26.68 43.68
C TRP A 81 -32.34 -27.26 45.09
N ARG A 82 -31.96 -26.48 46.10
CA ARG A 82 -32.52 -26.62 47.45
C ARG A 82 -32.37 -25.37 48.29
#